data_AF-A0A800ICR3-F1
#
_entry.id   AF-A0A800ICR3-F1
#
_cell.length_a   1.000
_cell.length_b   1.000
_cell.length_c   1.000
_cell.angle_alpha   90.00
_cell.angle_beta   90.00
_cell.angle_gamma   90.00
#
_symmetry.space_group_name_H-M   'P 1'
#
loop_
_entity.id
_entity.type
_entity.pdbx_description
1 polymer ?
#
loop_
_entity_poly.entity_id
_entity_poly.type
_entity_poly.pdbx_seq_one_letter_code
_entity_poly.pdbx_strand_id
1 'polypeptide(L)'
;MDQEMTPAREWAGLRTGSGTEPPGQLPDASYLSVERTFCFADLTGFTAFTRDNGPLAAVEWLDEFRKISRDVAAKRGVRVAKWLGDGVMVVSTEPTPTIAWGGHLIAHFADAGFKVRIGLATGAALLYEGDDYIGEPVNLAAKLCAIAEPGQILAHCDVADLPSWLRVIEEIEVDIRGVGPVGGIQRLGLTN
;
A
#
# COMPACT_ATOMS: atom_id res chain seq x y z
N MET A 1 -11.84 -0.43 29.18
CA MET A 1 -10.71 -1.34 29.35
C MET A 1 -9.63 -0.79 28.44
N ASP A 2 -8.64 -0.13 29.06
CA ASP A 2 -7.63 0.70 28.40
C ASP A 2 -6.99 -0.03 27.22
N GLN A 3 -7.19 0.51 26.01
CA GLN A 3 -6.36 0.15 24.88
C GLN A 3 -4.98 0.75 25.14
N GLU A 4 -4.03 -0.10 25.54
CA GLU A 4 -2.63 0.27 25.69
C GLU A 4 -2.17 1.07 24.46
N MET A 5 -1.89 2.36 24.67
CA MET A 5 -1.36 3.25 23.65
C MET A 5 0.05 2.76 23.31
N THR A 6 0.22 2.16 22.13
CA THR A 6 1.55 1.78 21.64
C THR A 6 2.38 3.04 21.36
N PRO A 7 3.71 3.03 21.61
CA PRO A 7 4.59 4.18 21.35
C PRO A 7 4.50 4.74 19.92
N ALA A 8 4.11 3.89 18.95
CA ALA A 8 3.89 4.29 17.57
C ALA A 8 2.76 5.32 17.38
N ARG A 9 1.74 5.33 18.25
CA ARG A 9 0.63 6.30 18.22
C ARG A 9 1.01 7.65 18.84
N GLU A 10 1.95 7.67 19.79
CA GLU A 10 2.42 8.91 20.41
C GLU A 10 3.12 9.84 19.41
N TRP A 11 3.79 9.28 18.39
CA TRP A 11 4.52 10.08 17.39
C TRP A 11 3.65 10.63 16.26
N ALA A 12 2.48 10.03 16.01
CA ALA A 12 1.58 10.48 14.94
C ALA A 12 1.15 11.95 15.12
N GLY A 13 0.99 12.39 16.38
CA GLY A 13 0.66 13.79 16.73
C GLY A 13 1.87 14.73 16.83
N LEU A 14 3.10 14.23 16.82
CA LEU A 14 4.33 15.02 16.93
C LEU A 14 4.80 15.47 15.55
N ARG A 15 4.03 16.32 14.88
CA ARG A 15 4.53 17.01 13.68
C ARG A 15 5.52 18.08 14.14
N THR A 16 6.81 17.81 13.97
CA THR A 16 7.92 18.69 14.40
C THR A 16 8.06 19.95 13.55
N GLY A 17 7.31 20.11 12.45
CA GLY A 17 7.31 21.32 11.62
C GLY A 17 6.22 21.33 10.55
N SER A 18 5.88 22.51 10.05
CA SER A 18 4.99 22.72 8.91
C SER A 18 5.61 22.27 7.58
N GLY A 19 6.94 22.25 7.48
CA GLY A 19 7.68 22.03 6.23
C GLY A 19 7.83 23.30 5.39
N THR A 20 7.48 24.46 5.96
CA THR A 20 7.55 25.79 5.31
C THR A 20 8.43 26.77 6.08
N GLU A 21 9.12 26.29 7.12
CA GLU A 21 10.02 27.07 7.94
C GLU A 21 11.20 27.65 7.11
N PRO A 22 11.69 28.85 7.44
CA PRO A 22 12.93 29.38 6.87
C PRO A 22 14.12 28.44 7.14
N PRO A 23 15.18 28.44 6.30
CA PRO A 23 16.31 27.53 6.44
C PRO A 23 16.99 27.48 7.81
N GLY A 24 16.96 28.57 8.59
CA GLY A 24 17.53 28.63 9.95
C GLY A 24 16.57 28.22 11.09
N GLN A 25 15.36 27.75 10.75
CA GLN A 25 14.31 27.38 11.71
C GLN A 25 13.81 25.95 11.47
N LEU A 26 14.49 25.17 10.63
CA LEU A 26 14.18 23.76 10.46
C LEU A 26 14.41 23.01 11.79
N PRO A 27 13.55 22.05 12.13
CA PRO A 27 13.76 21.22 13.30
C PRO A 27 15.07 20.42 13.19
N ASP A 28 15.79 20.24 14.30
CA ASP A 28 17.00 19.41 14.36
C ASP A 28 16.71 17.92 14.10
N ALA A 29 15.45 17.50 14.22
CA ALA A 29 15.03 16.12 13.98
C ALA A 29 15.08 15.77 12.48
N SER A 30 15.70 14.62 12.15
CA SER A 30 15.74 14.06 10.79
C SER A 30 14.47 13.29 10.41
N TYR A 31 13.35 13.57 11.08
CA TYR A 31 12.08 12.91 10.86
C TYR A 31 10.89 13.86 10.93
N LEU A 32 9.82 13.51 10.21
CA LEU A 32 8.57 14.27 10.19
C LEU A 32 7.35 13.34 10.18
N SER A 33 6.36 13.59 11.03
CA SER A 33 5.04 12.93 10.93
C SER A 33 4.29 13.48 9.72
N VAL A 34 3.93 12.59 8.78
CA VAL A 34 3.24 12.92 7.53
C VAL A 34 2.10 11.94 7.29
N GLU A 35 0.98 12.44 6.76
CA GLU A 35 -0.09 11.58 6.27
C GLU A 35 0.24 11.08 4.87
N ARG A 36 0.17 9.76 4.65
CA ARG A 36 0.46 9.12 3.37
C ARG A 36 -0.49 7.97 3.14
N THR A 37 -0.68 7.65 1.86
CA THR A 37 -1.31 6.40 1.45
C THR A 37 -0.24 5.44 0.99
N PHE A 38 -0.19 4.28 1.65
CA PHE A 38 0.72 3.19 1.33
C PHE A 38 -0.05 2.08 0.64
N CYS A 39 0.50 1.56 -0.45
CA CYS A 39 -0.10 0.44 -1.15
C CYS A 39 0.98 -0.57 -1.50
N PHE A 40 0.72 -1.82 -1.18
CA PHE A 40 1.54 -2.96 -1.53
C PHE A 40 0.79 -3.77 -2.59
N ALA A 41 1.53 -4.23 -3.59
CA ALA A 41 1.04 -5.18 -4.57
C ALA A 41 2.02 -6.34 -4.68
N ASP A 42 1.48 -7.54 -4.83
CA ASP A 42 2.28 -8.76 -4.89
C ASP A 42 1.75 -9.72 -5.95
N LEU A 43 2.66 -10.42 -6.63
CA LEU A 43 2.33 -11.45 -7.61
C LEU A 43 1.96 -12.75 -6.92
N THR A 44 0.74 -13.22 -7.15
CA THR A 44 0.29 -14.48 -6.58
C THR A 44 0.71 -15.66 -7.46
N GLY A 45 1.11 -16.76 -6.83
CA GLY A 45 1.54 -17.98 -7.53
C GLY A 45 2.93 -17.91 -8.14
N PHE A 46 3.64 -16.77 -8.03
CA PHE A 46 4.97 -16.57 -8.62
C PHE A 46 5.99 -17.62 -8.17
N THR A 47 6.08 -17.89 -6.87
CA THR A 47 7.03 -18.88 -6.32
C THR A 47 6.72 -20.30 -6.81
N ALA A 48 5.44 -20.69 -6.86
CA ALA A 48 5.02 -22.00 -7.35
C ALA A 48 5.28 -22.14 -8.85
N PHE A 49 4.93 -21.10 -9.63
CA PHE A 49 5.18 -21.06 -11.06
C PHE A 49 6.67 -21.13 -11.40
N THR A 50 7.50 -20.39 -10.66
CA THR A 50 8.98 -20.40 -10.82
C THR A 50 9.55 -21.80 -10.57
N ARG A 51 9.05 -22.51 -9.55
CA ARG A 51 9.47 -23.89 -9.27
C ARG A 51 9.09 -24.84 -10.41
N ASP A 52 7.89 -24.68 -10.96
CA ASP A 52 7.32 -25.64 -11.91
C ASP A 52 7.72 -25.38 -13.38
N ASN A 53 8.03 -24.13 -13.75
CA ASN A 53 8.34 -23.71 -15.12
C ASN A 53 9.77 -23.16 -15.29
N GLY A 54 10.50 -23.03 -14.20
CA GLY A 54 11.86 -22.50 -14.18
C GLY A 54 11.94 -20.96 -14.14
N PRO A 55 13.14 -20.43 -13.85
CA PRO A 55 13.34 -19.01 -13.57
C PRO A 55 13.12 -18.10 -14.77
N LEU A 56 13.35 -18.57 -16.00
CA LEU A 56 13.21 -17.75 -17.21
C LEU A 56 11.75 -17.36 -17.49
N ALA A 57 10.81 -18.31 -17.35
CA ALA A 57 9.39 -18.03 -17.52
C ALA A 57 8.86 -17.09 -16.43
N ALA A 58 9.39 -17.21 -15.21
CA ALA A 58 9.05 -16.31 -14.11
C ALA A 58 9.52 -14.86 -14.36
N VAL A 59 10.66 -14.67 -15.03
CA VAL A 59 11.15 -13.33 -15.38
C VAL A 59 10.15 -12.58 -16.27
N GLU A 60 9.48 -13.25 -17.20
CA GLU A 60 8.50 -12.59 -18.08
C GLU A 60 7.33 -11.99 -17.31
N TRP A 61 6.76 -12.73 -16.34
CA TRP A 61 5.69 -12.23 -15.47
C TRP A 61 6.16 -11.06 -14.60
N LEU A 62 7.37 -11.19 -14.04
CA LEU A 62 7.95 -10.14 -13.21
C LEU A 62 8.22 -8.86 -14.00
N ASP A 63 8.73 -8.99 -15.22
CA ASP A 63 9.01 -7.86 -16.11
C ASP A 63 7.74 -7.15 -16.55
N GLU A 64 6.68 -7.90 -16.89
CA GLU A 64 5.38 -7.34 -17.23
C GLU A 64 4.75 -6.62 -16.03
N PHE A 65 4.69 -7.26 -14.86
CA PHE A 65 4.22 -6.65 -13.63
C PHE A 65 4.96 -5.34 -13.32
N ARG A 66 6.29 -5.38 -13.37
CA ARG A 66 7.15 -4.22 -13.13
C ARG A 66 6.92 -3.11 -14.14
N LYS A 67 6.76 -3.45 -15.43
CA LYS A 67 6.49 -2.50 -16.51
C LYS A 67 5.16 -1.79 -16.30
N ILE A 68 4.08 -2.54 -16.12
CA ILE A 68 2.73 -2.00 -15.93
C ILE A 68 2.65 -1.19 -14.64
N SER A 69 3.19 -1.71 -13.54
CA SER A 69 3.25 -0.99 -12.27
C SER A 69 3.89 0.39 -12.41
N ARG A 70 5.05 0.49 -13.09
CA ARG A 70 5.75 1.78 -13.28
C ARG A 70 4.99 2.72 -14.20
N ASP A 71 4.48 2.20 -15.31
CA ASP A 71 3.72 3.00 -16.29
C ASP A 71 2.47 3.62 -15.64
N VAL A 72 1.70 2.82 -14.90
CA VAL A 72 0.51 3.30 -14.19
C VAL A 72 0.90 4.26 -13.07
N ALA A 73 1.97 3.99 -12.31
CA ALA A 73 2.44 4.87 -11.27
C ALA A 73 2.81 6.26 -11.83
N ALA A 74 3.55 6.31 -12.94
CA ALA A 74 3.90 7.54 -13.64
C ALA A 74 2.67 8.31 -14.12
N LYS A 75 1.70 7.61 -14.72
CA LYS A 75 0.45 8.22 -15.22
C LYS A 75 -0.47 8.74 -14.11
N ARG A 76 -0.37 8.20 -12.90
CA ARG A 76 -1.19 8.60 -11.74
C ARG A 76 -0.47 9.50 -10.75
N GLY A 77 0.81 9.83 -10.97
CA GLY A 77 1.58 10.65 -10.02
C GLY A 77 1.87 9.96 -8.70
N VAL A 78 1.91 8.62 -8.70
CA VAL A 78 2.20 7.82 -7.50
C VAL A 78 3.69 7.44 -7.50
N ARG A 79 4.36 7.50 -6.34
CA ARG A 79 5.78 7.14 -6.22
C ARG A 79 5.93 5.65 -5.95
N VAL A 80 6.69 4.96 -6.79
CA VAL A 80 7.25 3.65 -6.45
C VAL A 80 8.32 3.85 -5.39
N ALA A 81 8.05 3.43 -4.15
CA ALA A 81 8.97 3.59 -3.04
C ALA A 81 10.11 2.56 -3.11
N LYS A 82 9.75 1.27 -3.20
CA LYS A 82 10.71 0.17 -3.31
C LYS A 82 10.08 -1.08 -3.92
N TRP A 83 10.93 -1.89 -4.55
CA TRP A 83 10.58 -3.24 -5.02
C TRP A 83 10.91 -4.26 -3.95
N LEU A 84 10.09 -5.31 -3.85
CA LEU A 84 10.14 -6.32 -2.79
C LEU A 84 10.22 -7.72 -3.43
N GLY A 85 11.20 -7.96 -4.29
CA GLY A 85 11.26 -9.18 -5.09
C GLY A 85 10.17 -9.19 -6.17
N ASP A 86 9.12 -9.96 -5.98
CA ASP A 86 7.92 -10.06 -6.82
C ASP A 86 6.81 -9.07 -6.42
N GLY A 87 6.98 -8.37 -5.30
CA GLY A 87 6.10 -7.28 -4.88
C GLY A 87 6.63 -5.87 -5.14
N VAL A 88 5.78 -4.89 -4.89
CA VAL A 88 6.11 -3.46 -4.94
C VAL A 88 5.39 -2.70 -3.82
N MET A 89 6.09 -1.73 -3.24
CA MET A 89 5.52 -0.72 -2.36
C MET A 89 5.44 0.60 -3.11
N VAL A 90 4.24 1.18 -3.15
CA VAL A 90 4.01 2.54 -3.64
C VAL A 90 3.47 3.44 -2.53
N VAL A 91 3.76 4.73 -2.64
CA VAL A 91 3.36 5.75 -1.66
C VAL A 91 2.94 7.03 -2.37
N SER A 92 1.93 7.71 -1.84
CA SER A 92 1.49 9.03 -2.30
C SER A 92 1.07 9.93 -1.15
N THR A 93 1.00 11.23 -1.45
CA THR A 93 0.37 12.26 -0.60
C THR A 93 -1.15 12.24 -0.69
N GLU A 94 -1.71 11.79 -1.81
CA GLU A 94 -3.16 11.75 -2.08
C GLU A 94 -3.64 10.30 -2.13
N PRO A 95 -4.73 9.93 -1.42
CA PRO A 95 -5.20 8.55 -1.42
C PRO A 95 -5.79 8.09 -2.75
N THR A 96 -6.64 8.91 -3.39
CA THR A 96 -7.37 8.54 -4.60
C THR A 96 -6.47 8.02 -5.73
N PRO A 97 -5.34 8.67 -6.11
CA PRO A 97 -4.47 8.14 -7.17
C PRO A 97 -3.83 6.79 -6.84
N THR A 98 -3.54 6.52 -5.56
CA THR A 98 -2.93 5.25 -5.11
C THR A 98 -3.96 4.13 -5.05
N ILE A 99 -5.18 4.40 -4.60
CA ILE A 99 -6.30 3.46 -4.68
C ILE A 99 -6.59 3.13 -6.15
N ALA A 100 -6.61 4.13 -7.02
CA ALA A 100 -6.78 3.98 -8.47
C ALA A 100 -5.64 3.19 -9.13
N TRP A 101 -4.42 3.27 -8.59
CA TRP A 101 -3.28 2.48 -9.05
C TRP A 101 -3.50 0.99 -8.74
N GLY A 102 -3.89 0.65 -7.51
CA GLY A 102 -4.18 -0.74 -7.13
C GLY A 102 -5.33 -1.35 -7.95
N GLY A 103 -6.43 -0.59 -8.11
CA GLY A 103 -7.55 -1.00 -8.95
C GLY A 103 -7.18 -1.22 -10.42
N HIS A 104 -6.27 -0.40 -10.97
CA HIS A 104 -5.78 -0.60 -12.33
C HIS A 104 -5.04 -1.93 -12.47
N LEU A 105 -4.15 -2.27 -11.52
CA LEU A 105 -3.42 -3.53 -11.60
C LEU A 105 -4.36 -4.74 -11.54
N ILE A 106 -5.37 -4.71 -10.67
CA ILE A 106 -6.39 -5.77 -10.62
C ILE A 106 -7.12 -5.89 -11.96
N ALA A 107 -7.56 -4.77 -12.54
CA ALA A 107 -8.24 -4.77 -13.84
C ALA A 107 -7.34 -5.27 -14.98
N HIS A 108 -6.09 -4.83 -15.02
CA HIS A 108 -5.14 -5.17 -16.08
C HIS A 108 -4.78 -6.66 -16.08
N PHE A 109 -4.54 -7.23 -14.89
CA PHE A 109 -4.18 -8.64 -14.73
C PHE A 109 -5.38 -9.56 -14.48
N ALA A 110 -6.61 -9.08 -14.75
CA ALA A 110 -7.82 -9.87 -14.55
C ALA A 110 -7.86 -11.11 -15.44
N ASP A 111 -7.29 -11.08 -16.65
CA ASP A 111 -7.27 -12.22 -17.57
C ASP A 111 -5.85 -12.74 -17.86
N ALA A 112 -4.86 -12.28 -17.09
CA ALA A 112 -3.49 -12.74 -17.22
C ALA A 112 -3.30 -14.16 -16.66
N GLY A 113 -2.18 -14.80 -17.03
CA GLY A 113 -1.79 -16.13 -16.51
C GLY A 113 -1.43 -16.14 -15.02
N PHE A 114 -1.38 -14.97 -14.39
CA PHE A 114 -1.16 -14.75 -12.97
C PHE A 114 -2.10 -13.67 -12.45
N LYS A 115 -2.21 -13.55 -11.12
CA LYS A 115 -3.00 -12.49 -10.48
C LYS A 115 -2.13 -11.66 -9.56
N VAL A 116 -2.58 -10.44 -9.32
CA VAL A 116 -2.01 -9.54 -8.31
C VAL A 116 -2.95 -9.50 -7.11
N ARG A 117 -2.39 -9.38 -5.91
CA ARG A 117 -3.14 -9.03 -4.69
C ARG A 117 -2.66 -7.69 -4.16
N ILE A 118 -3.57 -6.92 -3.55
CA ILE A 118 -3.30 -5.54 -3.13
C ILE A 118 -3.68 -5.36 -1.65
N GLY A 119 -2.82 -4.68 -0.90
CA GLY A 119 -3.13 -4.14 0.43
C GLY A 119 -2.84 -2.66 0.50
N LEU A 120 -3.76 -1.86 1.06
CA LEU A 120 -3.65 -0.42 1.13
C LEU A 120 -4.03 0.11 2.51
N ALA A 121 -3.31 1.12 2.99
CA ALA A 121 -3.74 1.87 4.17
C ALA A 121 -3.31 3.33 4.07
N THR A 122 -4.19 4.21 4.53
CA THR A 122 -3.93 5.65 4.69
C THR A 122 -3.75 5.98 6.16
N GLY A 123 -2.80 6.86 6.46
CA GLY A 123 -2.70 7.47 7.79
C GLY A 123 -1.36 8.15 8.04
N ALA A 124 -1.17 8.58 9.28
CA ALA A 124 0.07 9.21 9.73
C ALA A 124 1.21 8.18 9.85
N ALA A 125 2.36 8.53 9.26
CA ALA A 125 3.61 7.79 9.37
C ALA A 125 4.77 8.75 9.56
N LEU A 126 5.82 8.28 10.24
CA LEU A 126 7.07 8.99 10.37
C LEU A 126 7.88 8.82 9.09
N LEU A 127 8.15 9.93 8.38
CA LEU A 127 9.15 9.96 7.33
C LEU A 127 10.53 10.11 8.00
N TYR A 128 11.37 9.11 7.87
CA TYR A 128 12.71 9.04 8.44
C TYR A 128 13.75 9.22 7.34
N GLU A 129 14.74 10.10 7.55
CA GLU A 129 15.84 10.40 6.61
C GLU A 129 15.38 10.83 5.19
N GLY A 130 14.09 11.14 5.01
CA GLY A 130 13.51 11.66 3.77
C GLY A 130 13.04 10.61 2.77
N ASP A 131 13.28 9.32 3.00
CA ASP A 131 12.90 8.27 2.05
C ASP A 131 12.31 6.98 2.65
N ASP A 132 12.43 6.74 3.96
CA ASP A 132 11.82 5.59 4.62
C ASP A 132 10.65 5.99 5.52
N TYR A 133 9.71 5.06 5.69
CA TYR A 133 8.46 5.31 6.41
C TYR A 133 8.29 4.31 7.56
N ILE A 134 8.02 4.82 8.74
CA ILE A 134 7.78 4.04 9.95
C ILE A 134 6.40 4.40 10.49
N GLY A 135 5.52 3.41 10.68
CA GLY A 135 4.21 3.66 11.26
C GLY A 135 3.21 2.51 11.12
N GLU A 136 2.06 2.68 11.77
CA GLU A 136 0.94 1.74 11.70
C GLU A 136 0.42 1.57 10.26
N PRO A 137 0.22 2.62 9.44
CA PRO A 137 -0.35 2.48 8.10
C PRO A 137 0.53 1.67 7.13
N VAL A 138 1.85 1.89 7.11
CA VAL A 138 2.76 1.13 6.23
C VAL A 138 2.75 -0.37 6.59
N ASN A 139 2.74 -0.69 7.88
CA ASN A 139 2.68 -2.06 8.36
C ASN A 139 1.33 -2.71 8.06
N LEU A 140 0.23 -1.98 8.27
CA LEU A 140 -1.12 -2.45 7.98
C LEU A 140 -1.27 -2.74 6.49
N ALA A 141 -0.87 -1.83 5.59
CA ALA A 141 -0.94 -2.04 4.15
C ALA A 141 -0.19 -3.30 3.70
N ALA A 142 1.03 -3.52 4.22
CA ALA A 142 1.82 -4.72 3.94
C ALA A 142 1.11 -6.00 4.42
N LYS A 143 0.54 -5.97 5.62
CA LYS A 143 -0.17 -7.11 6.23
C LYS A 143 -1.47 -7.42 5.48
N LEU A 144 -2.23 -6.40 5.09
CA LEU A 144 -3.42 -6.54 4.24
C LEU A 144 -3.06 -7.18 2.90
N CYS A 145 -1.96 -6.77 2.28
CA CYS A 145 -1.50 -7.35 1.02
C CYS A 145 -1.13 -8.84 1.18
N ALA A 146 -0.52 -9.21 2.32
CA ALA A 146 -0.11 -10.58 2.58
C ALA A 146 -1.29 -11.55 2.78
N ILE A 147 -2.42 -11.07 3.31
CA ILE A 147 -3.63 -11.87 3.54
C ILE A 147 -4.66 -11.76 2.41
N ALA A 148 -4.52 -10.78 1.52
CA ALA A 148 -5.42 -10.62 0.38
C ALA A 148 -5.35 -11.83 -0.56
N GLU A 149 -6.52 -12.23 -1.05
CA GLU A 149 -6.66 -13.29 -2.06
C GLU A 149 -6.17 -12.83 -3.45
N PRO A 150 -5.80 -13.76 -4.35
CA PRO A 150 -5.48 -13.44 -5.74
C PRO A 150 -6.60 -12.62 -6.42
N GLY A 151 -6.26 -11.44 -6.95
CA GLY A 151 -7.23 -10.53 -7.57
C GLY A 151 -7.97 -9.62 -6.60
N GLN A 152 -7.66 -9.66 -5.30
CA GLN A 152 -8.36 -8.92 -4.26
C GLN A 152 -7.62 -7.63 -3.86
N ILE A 153 -8.39 -6.64 -3.43
CA ILE A 153 -7.91 -5.41 -2.78
C ILE A 153 -8.50 -5.35 -1.38
N LEU A 154 -7.63 -5.29 -0.37
CA LEU A 154 -8.00 -4.97 1.00
C LEU A 154 -7.46 -3.59 1.37
N ALA A 155 -8.31 -2.72 1.87
CA ALA A 155 -7.98 -1.33 2.11
C ALA A 155 -8.45 -0.83 3.48
N HIS A 156 -7.65 0.03 4.09
CA HIS A 156 -8.04 0.88 5.22
C HIS A 156 -7.90 2.34 4.79
N CYS A 157 -8.97 2.91 4.23
CA CYS A 157 -9.02 4.27 3.69
C CYS A 157 -10.43 4.87 3.81
N ASP A 158 -10.55 6.18 3.60
CA ASP A 158 -11.86 6.82 3.52
C ASP A 158 -12.58 6.41 2.23
N VAL A 159 -13.88 6.14 2.33
CA VAL A 159 -14.73 5.83 1.18
C VAL A 159 -14.82 7.03 0.22
N ALA A 160 -14.71 8.24 0.75
CA ALA A 160 -14.70 9.47 -0.06
C ALA A 160 -13.49 9.56 -1.02
N ASP A 161 -12.41 8.83 -0.73
CA ASP A 161 -11.23 8.79 -1.58
C ASP A 161 -11.35 7.81 -2.76
N LEU A 162 -12.40 6.98 -2.79
CA LEU A 162 -12.55 5.98 -3.84
C LEU A 162 -12.83 6.63 -5.21
N PRO A 163 -12.09 6.24 -6.26
CA PRO A 163 -12.45 6.58 -7.63
C PRO A 163 -13.87 6.07 -7.95
N SER A 164 -14.60 6.78 -8.80
CA SER A 164 -16.00 6.45 -9.14
C SER A 164 -16.23 5.05 -9.75
N TRP A 165 -15.17 4.40 -10.23
CA TRP A 165 -15.18 3.05 -10.81
C TRP A 165 -14.73 1.96 -9.82
N LEU A 166 -14.43 2.32 -8.57
CA LEU A 166 -14.21 1.40 -7.44
C LEU A 166 -15.31 1.58 -6.40
N ARG A 167 -15.64 0.50 -5.71
CA ARG A 167 -16.62 0.50 -4.60
C ARG A 167 -16.18 -0.43 -3.48
N VAL A 168 -16.67 -0.16 -2.29
CA VAL A 168 -16.63 -1.12 -1.18
C VAL A 168 -17.61 -2.25 -1.51
N ILE A 169 -17.11 -3.48 -1.61
CA ILE A 169 -17.95 -4.68 -1.71
C ILE A 169 -18.50 -5.02 -0.33
N GLU A 170 -17.63 -5.00 0.68
CA GLU A 170 -17.97 -5.25 2.07
C GLU A 170 -16.90 -4.66 3.00
N GLU A 171 -17.29 -4.46 4.25
CA GLU A 171 -16.39 -4.14 5.35
C GLU A 171 -16.24 -5.37 6.24
N ILE A 172 -15.00 -5.73 6.56
CA ILE A 172 -14.62 -6.95 7.25
C ILE A 172 -13.70 -6.65 8.43
N GLU A 173 -13.69 -7.58 9.38
CA GLU A 173 -12.62 -7.70 10.37
C GLU A 173 -11.62 -8.75 9.88
N VAL A 174 -10.33 -8.43 9.97
CA VAL A 174 -9.26 -9.35 9.59
C VAL A 174 -8.37 -9.62 10.80
N ASP A 175 -8.03 -10.89 11.02
CA ASP A 175 -7.05 -11.26 12.04
C ASP A 175 -5.65 -11.17 11.44
N ILE A 176 -4.87 -10.23 11.96
CA ILE A 176 -3.52 -9.94 11.51
C ILE A 176 -2.53 -10.51 12.50
N ARG A 177 -1.69 -11.43 12.03
CA ARG A 177 -0.62 -12.03 12.84
C ARG A 177 0.26 -10.95 13.49
N GLY A 178 0.36 -11.00 14.82
CA GLY A 178 1.15 -10.06 15.62
C GLY A 178 0.49 -8.70 15.85
N VAL A 179 -0.78 -8.53 15.47
CA VAL A 179 -1.62 -7.36 15.78
C VAL A 179 -2.90 -7.79 16.48
N GLY A 180 -3.53 -8.88 16.00
CA GLY A 180 -4.85 -9.32 16.40
C GLY A 180 -5.93 -8.86 15.42
N PRO A 181 -7.21 -8.87 15.84
CA PRO A 181 -8.33 -8.47 14.99
C PRO A 181 -8.29 -6.97 14.69
N VAL A 182 -8.44 -6.62 13.41
CA VAL A 182 -8.52 -5.26 12.91
C VAL A 182 -9.80 -5.11 12.09
N GLY A 183 -10.73 -4.29 12.59
CA GLY A 183 -11.98 -3.93 11.89
C GLY A 183 -11.80 -2.75 10.93
N GLY A 184 -12.88 -2.37 10.24
CA GLY A 184 -12.86 -1.22 9.33
C GLY A 184 -12.11 -1.49 8.01
N ILE A 185 -11.80 -2.76 7.72
CA ILE A 185 -11.09 -3.13 6.49
C ILE A 185 -12.11 -3.29 5.37
N GLN A 186 -11.91 -2.56 4.29
CA GLN A 186 -12.79 -2.57 3.13
C GLN A 186 -12.23 -3.53 2.08
N ARG A 187 -13.06 -4.46 1.61
CA ARG A 187 -12.78 -5.19 0.38
C ARG A 187 -13.28 -4.38 -0.80
N LEU A 188 -12.36 -3.91 -1.65
CA LEU A 188 -12.70 -3.09 -2.79
C LEU A 188 -12.91 -3.94 -4.05
N GLY A 189 -13.77 -3.45 -4.94
CA GLY A 189 -14.03 -4.06 -6.24
C GLY A 189 -14.31 -3.04 -7.32
N LEU A 190 -14.13 -3.45 -8.57
CA LEU A 190 -14.55 -2.67 -9.72
C LEU A 190 -16.08 -2.53 -9.72
N THR A 191 -16.56 -1.37 -10.18
CA THR A 191 -17.98 -1.17 -10.48
C THR A 191 -18.30 -1.83 -11.82
N ASN A 192 -19.43 -2.53 -11.90
CA ASN A 192 -19.92 -3.14 -13.14
C ASN A 192 -20.51 -2.09 -14.08
#